data_AF-A0A5C9BT51-F1
#
_entry.id   AF-A0A5C9BT51-F1
#
_cell.length_a   1.000
_cell.length_b   1.000
_cell.length_c   1.000
_cell.angle_alpha   90.00
_cell.angle_beta   90.00
_cell.angle_gamma   90.00
#
_symmetry.space_group_name_H-M   'P 1'
#
loop_
_entity.id
_entity.type
_entity.pdbx_description
1 polymer ?
#
loop_
_entity_poly.entity_id
_entity_poly.type
_entity_poly.pdbx_seq_one_letter_code
_entity_poly.pdbx_strand_id
1 'polypeptide(L)'
;MTHLSSSQIRSLAETSTTAAAYLDACDNGAKFVRLDPAYYQACARLLMSIFSVVDAATTFPDLLSRSPSARNAAESLEMEHHIRISRTGYYPRLAAILARASV
;
A
#
# COMPACT_ATOMS: atom_id res chain seq x y z
N MET A 1 -3.35 14.92 -16.27
CA MET A 1 -2.72 14.32 -15.08
C MET A 1 -2.11 15.45 -14.28
N THR A 2 -2.59 15.69 -13.06
CA THR A 2 -1.93 16.63 -12.14
C THR A 2 -0.62 16.00 -11.68
N HIS A 3 0.49 16.54 -12.15
CA HIS A 3 1.82 16.10 -11.71
C HIS A 3 2.05 16.57 -10.29
N LEU A 4 2.45 15.65 -9.40
CA LEU A 4 2.90 16.00 -8.07
C LEU A 4 4.20 16.80 -8.17
N SER A 5 4.30 17.87 -7.40
CA SER A 5 5.56 18.60 -7.26
C SER A 5 6.60 17.75 -6.53
N SER A 6 7.88 18.07 -6.70
CA SER A 6 8.95 17.40 -5.95
C SER A 6 8.80 17.53 -4.43
N SER A 7 8.22 18.65 -3.95
CA SER A 7 7.93 18.83 -2.52
C SER A 7 6.81 17.91 -2.03
N GLN A 8 5.77 17.69 -2.84
CA GLN A 8 4.70 16.73 -2.53
C GLN A 8 5.24 15.30 -2.52
N ILE A 9 6.06 14.92 -3.50
CA ILE A 9 6.70 13.59 -3.55
C ILE A 9 7.56 13.35 -2.31
N ARG A 10 8.34 14.35 -1.89
CA ARG A 10 9.16 14.25 -0.66
C ARG A 10 8.30 14.08 0.59
N SER A 11 7.23 14.87 0.73
CA SER A 11 6.30 14.75 1.86
C SER A 11 5.62 13.37 1.90
N LEU A 12 5.27 12.81 0.73
CA LEU A 12 4.76 11.45 0.63
C LEU A 12 5.82 10.41 1.01
N ALA A 13 7.08 10.61 0.64
CA ALA A 13 8.19 9.72 1.01
C ALA A 13 8.37 9.68 2.53
N GLU A 14 8.41 10.84 3.18
CA GLU A 14 8.53 10.96 4.64
C GLU A 14 7.36 10.27 5.34
N THR A 15 6.14 10.57 4.90
CA THR A 15 4.90 10.00 5.45
C THR A 15 4.87 8.47 5.29
N SER A 16 5.22 7.97 4.10
CA SER A 16 5.25 6.53 3.83
C SER A 16 6.32 5.83 4.66
N THR A 17 7.47 6.48 4.86
CA THR A 17 8.55 5.95 5.70
C THR A 17 8.10 5.82 7.16
N THR A 18 7.45 6.85 7.70
CA THR A 18 6.95 6.81 9.09
C THR A 18 5.85 5.76 9.27
N ALA A 19 4.90 5.69 8.33
CA ALA A 19 3.84 4.67 8.38
C ALA A 19 4.41 3.26 8.29
N ALA A 20 5.31 3.00 7.34
CA ALA A 20 5.96 1.72 7.17
C ALA A 20 6.79 1.31 8.40
N ALA A 21 7.56 2.25 8.97
CA ALA A 21 8.34 1.98 10.18
C ALA A 21 7.46 1.58 11.39
N TYR A 22 6.27 2.20 11.53
CA TYR A 22 5.33 1.82 12.58
C TYR A 22 4.77 0.40 12.35
N LEU A 23 4.38 0.07 11.12
CA LEU A 23 3.89 -1.26 10.76
C LEU A 23 4.97 -2.32 10.99
N ASP A 24 6.18 -2.10 10.50
CA ASP A 24 7.31 -3.00 10.68
C ASP A 24 7.62 -3.21 12.17
N ALA A 25 7.57 -2.15 12.98
CA ALA A 25 7.79 -2.28 14.42
C ALA A 25 6.70 -3.10 15.12
N CYS A 26 5.44 -2.94 14.70
CA CYS A 26 4.32 -3.73 15.21
C CYS A 26 4.45 -5.21 14.80
N ASP A 27 4.73 -5.47 13.52
CA ASP A 27 4.83 -6.82 12.94
C ASP A 27 6.03 -7.59 13.51
N ASN A 28 7.14 -6.91 13.83
CA ASN A 28 8.32 -7.49 14.47
C ASN A 28 8.18 -7.67 15.99
N GLY A 29 7.04 -7.29 16.60
CA GLY A 29 6.82 -7.40 18.03
C GLY A 29 7.74 -6.50 18.86
N ALA A 30 8.03 -5.29 18.37
CA ALA A 30 8.96 -4.38 19.02
C ALA A 30 8.54 -4.07 20.47
N LYS A 31 9.44 -4.32 21.42
CA LYS A 31 9.22 -4.13 22.87
C LYS A 31 8.77 -2.71 23.27
N PHE A 32 9.06 -1.72 22.43
CA PHE A 32 8.83 -0.30 22.71
C PHE A 32 7.67 0.31 21.91
N VAL A 33 7.04 -0.45 21.01
CA VAL A 33 5.88 0.01 20.25
C VAL A 33 4.64 -0.70 20.76
N ARG A 34 3.76 0.04 21.43
CA ARG A 34 2.46 -0.48 21.83
C ARG A 34 1.55 -0.45 20.60
N LEU A 35 1.09 -1.62 20.17
CA LEU A 35 0.14 -1.74 19.08
C LEU A 35 -1.15 -0.98 19.43
N ASP A 36 -1.40 0.11 18.70
CA ASP A 36 -2.72 0.71 18.54
C ASP A 36 -3.34 0.15 17.26
N PRO A 37 -4.44 -0.63 17.35
CA PRO A 37 -5.08 -1.24 16.18
C PRO A 37 -5.63 -0.22 15.18
N ALA A 38 -6.18 0.92 15.65
CA ALA A 38 -6.75 1.94 14.78
C ALA A 38 -5.64 2.66 14.01
N TYR A 39 -4.54 2.98 14.70
CA TYR A 39 -3.38 3.61 14.07
C TYR A 39 -2.67 2.65 13.11
N TYR A 40 -2.53 1.37 13.46
CA TYR A 40 -1.99 0.33 12.56
C TYR A 40 -2.79 0.25 11.26
N GLN A 41 -4.11 0.15 11.38
CA GLN A 41 -4.98 0.08 10.21
C GLN A 41 -4.92 1.38 9.38
N ALA A 42 -4.82 2.54 10.04
CA ALA A 42 -4.65 3.82 9.35
C ALA A 42 -3.33 3.90 8.59
N CYS A 43 -2.21 3.46 9.18
CA CYS A 43 -0.90 3.41 8.53
C CYS A 43 -0.92 2.49 7.30
N ALA A 44 -1.51 1.30 7.41
CA ALA A 44 -1.64 0.37 6.30
C ALA A 44 -2.47 0.96 5.15
N ARG A 45 -3.64 1.54 5.46
CA ARG A 45 -4.50 2.21 4.46
C ARG A 45 -3.82 3.40 3.80
N LEU A 46 -3.09 4.20 4.57
CA LEU A 46 -2.35 5.35 4.07
C LEU A 46 -1.26 4.89 3.09
N LEU A 47 -0.49 3.86 3.43
CA LEU A 47 0.57 3.33 2.59
C LEU A 47 0.01 2.79 1.26
N MET A 48 -1.08 2.03 1.31
CA MET A 48 -1.81 1.57 0.12
C MET A 48 -2.33 2.74 -0.72
N SER A 49 -2.88 3.78 -0.08
CA SER A 49 -3.41 4.95 -0.79
C SER A 49 -2.30 5.72 -1.51
N ILE A 50 -1.14 5.92 -0.87
CA ILE A 50 0.01 6.58 -1.49
C ILE A 50 0.48 5.76 -2.70
N PHE A 51 0.68 4.45 -2.54
CA PHE A 51 1.18 3.58 -3.61
C PHE A 51 0.16 3.35 -4.74
N SER A 52 -1.12 3.63 -4.51
CA SER A 52 -2.13 3.63 -5.58
C SER A 52 -2.04 4.85 -6.51
N VAL A 53 -1.45 5.95 -6.02
CA VAL A 53 -1.33 7.23 -6.75
C VAL A 53 0.06 7.39 -7.37
N VAL A 54 1.10 6.84 -6.73
CA VAL A 54 2.47 6.88 -7.24
C VAL A 54 3.01 5.47 -7.45
N ASP A 55 3.81 5.30 -8.49
CA ASP A 55 4.57 4.06 -8.68
C ASP A 55 5.67 3.96 -7.61
N ALA A 56 5.42 3.14 -6.59
CA ALA A 56 6.31 2.99 -5.44
C ALA A 56 7.68 2.43 -5.81
N ALA A 57 7.77 1.59 -6.84
CA ALA A 57 9.03 0.98 -7.27
C ALA A 57 10.00 2.01 -7.84
N THR A 58 9.47 2.99 -8.58
CA THR A 58 10.27 4.08 -9.16
C THR A 58 10.44 5.25 -8.20
N THR A 59 9.44 5.53 -7.37
CA THR A 59 9.43 6.73 -6.51
C THR A 59 10.11 6.50 -5.17
N PHE A 60 9.97 5.30 -4.57
CA PHE A 60 10.48 4.99 -3.23
C PHE A 60 11.26 3.65 -3.16
N PRO A 61 12.25 3.42 -4.04
CA PRO A 61 12.97 2.14 -4.07
C PRO A 61 13.68 1.81 -2.75
N ASP A 62 14.24 2.83 -2.08
CA ASP A 62 14.91 2.65 -0.77
C ASP A 62 13.94 2.21 0.33
N LEU A 63 12.69 2.70 0.29
CA LEU A 63 11.66 2.32 1.26
C LEU A 63 11.28 0.86 1.08
N LEU A 64 11.07 0.42 -0.16
CA LEU A 64 10.77 -0.98 -0.48
C LEU A 64 11.93 -1.90 -0.12
N SER A 65 13.18 -1.47 -0.31
CA SER A 65 14.34 -2.28 0.07
C SER A 65 14.41 -2.55 1.58
N ARG A 66 14.00 -1.58 2.40
CA ARG A 66 14.21 -1.61 3.86
C ARG A 66 12.99 -2.08 4.65
N SER A 67 11.77 -1.87 4.14
CA SER A 67 10.53 -2.14 4.85
C SER A 67 9.80 -3.37 4.28
N PRO A 68 9.69 -4.47 5.04
CA PRO A 68 8.76 -5.56 4.74
C PRO A 68 7.31 -5.10 4.54
N SER A 69 6.77 -4.27 5.44
CA SER A 69 5.38 -3.80 5.33
C SER A 69 5.16 -2.97 4.07
N ALA A 70 6.14 -2.16 3.64
CA ALA A 70 6.05 -1.43 2.37
C ALA A 70 6.05 -2.36 1.15
N ARG A 71 6.91 -3.38 1.13
CA ARG A 71 6.90 -4.39 0.05
C ARG A 71 5.56 -5.10 -0.06
N ASN A 72 5.04 -5.58 1.08
CA ASN A 72 3.74 -6.26 1.12
C ASN A 72 2.61 -5.36 0.60
N ALA A 73 2.64 -4.06 0.90
CA ALA A 73 1.67 -3.11 0.39
C ALA A 73 1.77 -2.93 -1.14
N ALA A 74 2.99 -2.78 -1.67
CA ALA A 74 3.21 -2.66 -3.12
C ALA A 74 2.78 -3.94 -3.87
N GLU A 75 3.16 -5.11 -3.36
CA GLU A 75 2.76 -6.41 -3.92
C GLU A 75 1.23 -6.61 -3.87
N SER A 76 0.58 -6.20 -2.78
CA SER A 76 -0.88 -6.29 -2.66
C SER A 76 -1.61 -5.47 -3.73
N LEU A 77 -1.11 -4.26 -4.03
CA LEU A 77 -1.66 -3.41 -5.10
C LEU A 77 -1.41 -4.00 -6.49
N GLU A 78 -0.24 -4.57 -6.73
CA GLU A 78 0.08 -5.24 -7.98
C GLU A 78 -0.86 -6.45 -8.20
N MET A 79 -1.05 -7.27 -7.16
CA MET A 79 -2.01 -8.38 -7.19
C MET A 79 -3.43 -7.90 -7.46
N GLU A 80 -3.90 -6.85 -6.77
CA GLU A 80 -5.22 -6.26 -7.00
C GLU A 80 -5.37 -5.79 -8.46
N HIS A 81 -4.33 -5.13 -8.99
CA HIS A 81 -4.31 -4.66 -10.36
C HIS A 81 -4.43 -5.82 -11.37
N HIS A 82 -3.66 -6.90 -11.17
CA HIS A 82 -3.73 -8.10 -12.02
C HIS A 82 -5.08 -8.79 -11.92
N ILE A 83 -5.65 -8.93 -10.73
CA ILE A 83 -6.99 -9.50 -10.52
C ILE A 83 -8.03 -8.66 -11.27
N ARG A 84 -7.96 -7.33 -11.15
CA ARG A 84 -8.87 -6.40 -11.83
C ARG A 84 -8.79 -6.55 -13.34
N ILE A 85 -7.59 -6.54 -13.92
CA ILE A 85 -7.39 -6.77 -15.37
C ILE A 85 -7.97 -8.13 -15.79
N SER A 86 -7.66 -9.18 -15.03
CA SER A 86 -8.10 -10.55 -15.34
C SER A 86 -9.63 -10.68 -15.31
N ARG A 87 -10.28 -10.04 -14.34
CA ARG A 87 -11.75 -9.96 -14.23
C ARG A 87 -12.38 -9.25 -15.42
N THR A 88 -11.80 -8.13 -15.87
CA THR A 88 -12.32 -7.36 -16.99
C THR A 88 -12.05 -7.98 -18.36
N GLY A 89 -10.92 -8.67 -18.52
CA GLY A 89 -10.48 -9.20 -19.81
C GLY A 89 -10.89 -10.66 -20.09
N TYR A 90 -10.89 -11.51 -19.07
CA TYR A 90 -11.01 -12.97 -19.26
C TYR A 90 -12.20 -13.60 -18.54
N TYR A 91 -12.63 -13.03 -17.40
CA TYR A 91 -13.66 -13.66 -16.55
C TYR A 91 -14.78 -12.70 -16.12
N PRO A 92 -15.58 -12.17 -17.06
CA PRO A 92 -16.64 -11.21 -16.75
C PRO A 92 -17.72 -11.78 -15.80
N ARG A 93 -18.00 -13.09 -15.85
CA ARG A 93 -18.93 -13.75 -14.92
C ARG A 93 -18.36 -13.87 -13.50
N LEU A 94 -17.08 -14.21 -13.35
CA LEU A 94 -16.42 -14.21 -12.03
C LEU A 94 -16.41 -12.79 -11.44
N ALA A 95 -16.22 -11.78 -12.30
CA ALA A 95 -16.28 -10.39 -11.89
C ALA A 95 -17.64 -10.00 -11.31
N ALA A 96 -18.74 -10.45 -11.92
CA ALA A 96 -20.08 -10.20 -11.39
C ALA A 96 -20.33 -10.90 -10.03
N ILE A 97 -19.80 -12.11 -9.83
CA ILE A 97 -19.96 -12.87 -8.58
C ILE A 97 -19.16 -12.22 -7.44
N LEU A 98 -17.89 -11.89 -7.66
CA LEU A 98 -17.06 -11.25 -6.64
C LEU A 98 -17.61 -9.87 -6.24
N ALA A 99 -18.14 -9.10 -7.20
CA ALA A 99 -18.77 -7.81 -6.91
C ALA A 99 -20.01 -7.95 -6.01
N ARG A 100 -20.75 -9.06 -6.11
CA ARG A 100 -21.87 -9.34 -5.21
C ARG A 100 -21.43 -9.81 -3.83
N ALA A 101 -20.27 -10.46 -3.73
CA ALA A 101 -19.74 -10.98 -2.46
C ALA A 101 -19.01 -9.92 -1.63
N SER A 102 -18.61 -8.80 -2.25
CA SER A 102 -17.94 -7.68 -1.58
C SER A 102 -18.91 -6.63 -1.01
N VAL A 103 -20.22 -6.91 -0.98
CA VAL A 103 -21.28 -6.07 -0.39
C VAL A 103 -21.65 -6.58 0.99
#